data_AF-X1DFX0-F1
#
_entry.id   AF-X1DFX0-F1
#
_cell.length_a   1.000
_cell.length_b   1.000
_cell.length_c   1.000
_cell.angle_alpha   90.00
_cell.angle_beta   90.00
_cell.angle_gamma   90.00
#
_symmetry.space_group_name_H-M   'P 1'
#
loop_
_entity.id
_entity.type
_entity.pdbx_description
1 polymer ?
#
loop_
_entity_poly.entity_id
_entity_poly.type
_entity_poly.pdbx_seq_one_letter_code
_entity_poly.pdbx_strand_id
1 'polypeptide(L)'
;MTEQQKMKFSDSITTKKMVFYTLGGISSGLMFTMWGQIQYFAVTVLLIPTAVIPLIYLIYSIMDGVNDPIIGYLADNSKKLTSRFGKRFPWIIGGLVIGPIFLILSFIQISPDILASIIWLIVIMAVYETFMTS
;
A
#
# COMPACT_ATOMS: atom_id res chain seq x y z
N MET A 1 -37.49 -9.40 -15.34
CA MET A 1 -36.11 -9.13 -15.82
C MET A 1 -35.84 -10.08 -16.98
N THR A 2 -35.80 -9.55 -18.20
CA THR A 2 -35.71 -10.31 -19.45
C THR A 2 -34.32 -10.92 -19.61
N GLU A 3 -34.23 -12.17 -20.09
CA GLU A 3 -32.98 -12.95 -20.26
C GLU A 3 -31.84 -12.20 -20.97
N GLN A 4 -32.16 -11.25 -21.85
CA GLN A 4 -31.19 -10.40 -22.54
C GLN A 4 -30.36 -9.51 -21.59
N GLN A 5 -30.89 -9.13 -20.41
CA GLN A 5 -30.12 -8.38 -19.41
C GLN A 5 -29.16 -9.28 -18.62
N LYS A 6 -29.48 -10.58 -18.44
CA LYS A 6 -28.55 -11.57 -17.85
C LYS A 6 -27.41 -11.90 -18.81
N MET A 7 -27.68 -11.95 -20.12
CA MET A 7 -26.65 -12.20 -21.13
C MET A 7 -25.62 -11.06 -21.28
N LYS A 8 -26.02 -9.78 -21.12
CA LYS A 8 -25.08 -8.64 -21.13
C LYS A 8 -24.16 -8.55 -19.90
N PHE A 9 -24.58 -9.05 -18.74
CA PHE A 9 -23.71 -9.15 -17.56
C PHE A 9 -22.71 -10.33 -17.65
N SER A 10 -22.98 -11.24 -18.58
CA SER A 10 -22.13 -12.37 -18.96
C SER A 10 -21.39 -12.10 -20.27
N ASP A 11 -21.10 -10.83 -20.60
CA ASP A 11 -20.17 -10.49 -21.68
C ASP A 11 -18.76 -10.94 -21.26
N SER A 12 -18.48 -12.21 -21.56
CA SER A 12 -17.25 -12.98 -21.40
C SER A 12 -16.13 -12.29 -20.61
N ILE A 13 -15.98 -12.63 -19.33
CA ILE A 13 -14.72 -12.42 -18.64
C ILE A 13 -13.70 -13.31 -19.35
N THR A 14 -13.04 -12.74 -20.37
CA THR A 14 -12.00 -13.41 -21.13
C THR A 14 -10.99 -13.98 -20.13
N THR A 15 -10.57 -15.24 -20.28
CA THR A 15 -9.63 -15.90 -19.36
C THR A 15 -8.42 -15.03 -19.04
N LYS A 16 -7.94 -14.24 -20.00
CA LYS A 16 -6.89 -13.23 -19.82
C LYS A 16 -7.22 -12.20 -18.73
N LYS A 17 -8.41 -11.58 -18.75
CA LYS A 17 -8.84 -10.60 -17.75
C LYS A 17 -8.95 -11.22 -16.36
N MET A 18 -9.42 -12.46 -16.28
CA MET A 18 -9.49 -13.22 -15.02
C MET A 18 -8.10 -13.50 -14.45
N VAL A 19 -7.15 -13.92 -15.30
CA VAL A 19 -5.75 -14.16 -14.90
C VAL A 19 -5.09 -12.87 -14.41
N PHE A 20 -5.27 -11.74 -15.09
CA PHE A 20 -4.72 -10.46 -14.60
C PHE A 20 -5.35 -10.02 -13.27
N TYR A 21 -6.65 -10.28 -13.08
CA TYR A 21 -7.34 -9.97 -11.83
C TYR A 21 -6.81 -10.82 -10.67
N THR A 22 -6.65 -12.13 -10.87
CA THR A 22 -6.12 -13.03 -9.82
C THR A 22 -4.65 -12.76 -9.52
N LEU A 23 -3.84 -12.42 -10.52
CA LEU A 23 -2.45 -11.99 -10.33
C LEU A 23 -2.35 -10.75 -9.44
N GLY A 24 -3.26 -9.78 -9.61
CA GLY A 24 -3.33 -8.61 -8.73
C GLY A 24 -3.60 -9.00 -7.27
N GLY A 25 -4.53 -9.93 -7.04
CA GLY A 25 -4.84 -10.44 -5.70
C GLY A 25 -3.70 -11.24 -5.06
N ILE A 26 -2.95 -12.02 -5.85
CA ILE A 26 -1.75 -12.72 -5.36
C ILE A 26 -0.67 -11.70 -4.97
N SER A 27 -0.45 -10.69 -5.81
CA SER A 27 0.53 -9.63 -5.56
C SER A 27 0.23 -8.86 -4.27
N SER A 28 -1.02 -8.44 -4.07
CA SER A 28 -1.42 -7.74 -2.84
C SER A 28 -1.32 -8.64 -1.60
N GLY A 29 -1.66 -9.92 -1.71
CA GLY A 29 -1.50 -10.88 -0.61
C GLY A 29 -0.04 -11.10 -0.20
N LEU A 30 0.88 -11.16 -1.17
CA LEU A 30 2.32 -11.22 -0.91
C LEU A 30 2.81 -9.95 -0.22
N MET A 31 2.40 -8.77 -0.70
CA MET A 31 2.77 -7.49 -0.08
C MET A 31 2.29 -7.41 1.37
N PHE A 32 1.05 -7.82 1.64
CA PHE A 32 0.50 -7.86 3.00
C PHE A 32 1.29 -8.81 3.92
N THR A 33 1.68 -9.98 3.40
CA THR A 33 2.47 -10.96 4.16
C THR A 33 3.86 -10.39 4.47
N MET A 34 4.52 -9.76 3.50
CA MET A 34 5.81 -9.11 3.67
C MET A 34 5.72 -7.96 4.68
N TRP A 35 4.69 -7.11 4.57
CA TRP A 35 4.44 -6.01 5.51
C TRP A 35 4.38 -6.50 6.96
N GLY A 36 3.71 -7.62 7.21
CA GLY A 36 3.64 -8.23 8.54
C GLY A 36 4.99 -8.65 9.16
N GLN A 37 6.05 -8.79 8.34
CA GLN A 37 7.40 -9.16 8.77
C GLN A 37 8.29 -7.98 9.15
N ILE A 38 7.85 -6.73 8.96
CA ILE A 38 8.66 -5.54 9.26
C ILE A 38 9.07 -5.48 10.74
N GLN A 39 8.19 -5.85 11.66
CA GLN A 39 8.52 -5.91 13.09
C GLN A 39 9.68 -6.88 13.38
N TYR A 40 9.73 -8.01 12.67
CA TYR A 40 10.77 -9.02 12.84
C TYR A 40 12.10 -8.49 12.28
N PHE A 41 12.06 -7.85 11.12
CA PHE A 41 13.22 -7.17 10.53
C PHE A 41 13.77 -6.07 11.45
N ALA A 42 12.90 -5.25 12.04
CA ALA A 42 13.29 -4.18 12.94
C ALA A 42 14.05 -4.68 14.18
N VAL A 43 13.63 -5.82 14.75
CA VAL A 43 14.31 -6.41 15.93
C VAL A 43 15.59 -7.15 15.53
N THR A 44 15.56 -7.94 14.46
CA THR A 44 16.65 -8.88 14.15
C THR A 44 17.77 -8.27 13.32
N VAL A 45 17.45 -7.35 12.40
CA VAL A 45 18.43 -6.74 11.49
C VAL A 45 18.82 -5.35 11.95
N LEU A 46 17.84 -4.50 12.28
CA LEU A 46 18.11 -3.13 12.75
C LEU A 46 18.50 -3.08 14.25
N LEU A 47 18.43 -4.22 14.95
CA LEU A 47 18.78 -4.36 16.37
C LEU A 47 18.00 -3.37 17.27
N ILE A 48 16.79 -2.99 16.85
CA ILE A 48 15.93 -2.11 17.63
C ILE A 48 15.38 -2.91 18.81
N PRO A 49 15.47 -2.40 20.05
CA PRO A 49 14.91 -3.10 21.20
C PRO A 49 13.41 -3.35 21.03
N THR A 50 12.97 -4.59 21.31
CA THR A 50 11.55 -4.99 21.16
C THR A 50 10.59 -4.10 21.93
N ALA A 51 11.02 -3.53 23.07
CA ALA A 51 10.22 -2.60 23.86
C ALA A 51 9.90 -1.28 23.15
N VAL A 52 10.69 -0.89 22.14
CA VAL A 52 10.51 0.35 21.37
C VAL A 52 9.56 0.13 20.18
N ILE A 53 9.40 -1.11 19.71
CA ILE A 53 8.55 -1.43 18.55
C ILE A 53 7.11 -0.91 18.73
N PRO A 54 6.40 -1.13 19.85
CA PRO A 54 5.05 -0.59 20.02
C PRO A 54 4.98 0.93 19.96
N LEU A 55 6.03 1.62 20.43
CA LEU A 55 6.11 3.08 20.37
C LEU A 55 6.24 3.57 18.92
N ILE A 56 7.03 2.86 18.10
CA ILE A 56 7.15 3.13 16.66
C ILE A 56 5.79 3.01 15.99
N TYR A 57 5.06 1.92 16.22
CA TYR A 57 3.73 1.71 15.66
C TYR A 57 2.71 2.72 16.17
N LEU A 58 2.83 3.19 17.42
CA LEU A 58 1.98 4.26 17.95
C LEU A 58 2.20 5.58 17.21
N ILE A 59 3.46 5.99 17.03
CA ILE A 59 3.80 7.22 16.29
C ILE A 59 3.32 7.10 14.84
N TYR A 60 3.58 5.96 14.21
CA TYR A 60 3.12 5.66 12.87
C TYR A 60 1.60 5.76 12.73
N SER A 61 0.81 5.20 13.67
CA SER A 61 -0.65 5.29 13.65
C SER A 61 -1.16 6.73 13.78
N ILE A 62 -0.46 7.59 14.54
CA ILE A 62 -0.79 9.01 14.61
C ILE A 62 -0.52 9.69 13.27
N MET A 63 0.61 9.37 12.62
CA MET A 63 0.92 9.92 11.29
C MET A 63 -0.08 9.45 10.23
N ASP A 64 -0.47 8.18 10.29
CA ASP A 64 -1.47 7.59 9.39
C ASP A 64 -2.82 8.30 9.51
N GLY A 65 -3.30 8.52 10.74
CA GLY A 65 -4.53 9.28 10.97
C GLY A 65 -4.50 10.74 10.48
N VAL A 66 -3.31 11.30 10.24
CA VAL A 66 -3.13 12.62 9.61
C VAL A 66 -3.01 12.52 8.08
N ASN A 67 -2.34 11.48 7.58
CA ASN A 67 -2.12 11.28 6.13
C ASN A 67 -3.43 10.92 5.42
N ASP A 68 -4.28 10.09 6.02
CA ASP A 68 -5.56 9.65 5.47
C ASP A 68 -6.47 10.81 5.00
N PRO A 69 -6.77 11.86 5.82
CA PRO A 69 -7.61 12.96 5.37
C PRO A 69 -6.96 13.82 4.29
N ILE A 70 -5.62 13.97 4.31
CA ILE A 70 -4.88 14.73 3.29
C ILE A 70 -5.02 14.03 1.94
N ILE A 71 -4.80 12.73 1.92
CA ILE A 71 -4.82 11.93 0.70
C ILE A 71 -6.25 11.78 0.19
N GLY A 72 -7.22 11.58 1.06
CA GLY A 72 -8.65 11.62 0.70
C GLY A 72 -9.04 12.94 0.02
N TYR A 73 -8.59 14.08 0.57
CA TYR A 73 -8.82 15.39 -0.03
C TYR A 73 -8.17 15.54 -1.42
N LEU A 74 -6.93 15.07 -1.57
CA LEU A 74 -6.21 15.10 -2.85
C LEU A 74 -6.85 14.18 -3.90
N ALA A 75 -7.31 13.00 -3.48
CA ALA A 75 -8.02 12.04 -4.32
C ALA A 75 -9.32 12.63 -4.86
N ASP A 76 -10.11 13.29 -4.00
CA ASP A 76 -11.37 13.93 -4.38
C ASP A 76 -11.18 15.13 -5.31
N ASN A 77 -10.10 15.89 -5.15
CA ASN A 77 -9.80 17.07 -5.97
C ASN A 77 -9.10 16.77 -7.31
N SER A 78 -8.69 15.53 -7.57
CA SER A 78 -8.03 15.13 -8.83
C SER A 78 -9.02 15.06 -10.01
N LYS A 79 -9.55 16.21 -10.43
CA LYS A 79 -10.50 16.33 -11.56
C LYS A 79 -9.88 15.97 -12.91
N LYS A 80 -8.58 16.21 -13.10
CA LYS A 80 -7.87 16.00 -14.38
C LYS A 80 -7.70 14.51 -14.74
N LEU A 81 -7.30 13.65 -13.80
CA LEU A 81 -7.18 12.20 -14.05
C LEU A 81 -8.55 11.50 -14.00
N THR A 82 -9.45 11.97 -13.12
CA THR A 82 -10.82 11.46 -13.01
C THR A 82 -11.59 11.57 -14.33
N SER A 83 -11.42 12.66 -15.08
CA SER A 83 -12.09 12.89 -16.36
C SER A 83 -11.65 11.93 -17.47
N ARG A 84 -10.47 11.30 -17.37
CA ARG A 84 -9.87 10.48 -18.44
C ARG A 84 -9.82 8.99 -18.12
N PHE A 85 -9.65 8.61 -16.85
CA PHE A 85 -9.45 7.21 -16.43
C PHE A 85 -10.33 6.78 -15.24
N GLY A 86 -11.18 7.67 -14.70
CA GLY A 86 -12.01 7.40 -13.53
C GLY A 86 -11.30 7.65 -12.20
N LYS A 87 -12.07 7.88 -11.13
CA LYS A 87 -11.57 8.35 -9.81
C LYS A 87 -10.54 7.41 -9.15
N ARG A 88 -10.66 6.09 -9.34
CA ARG A 88 -9.86 5.07 -8.62
C ARG A 88 -8.67 4.51 -9.42
N PHE A 89 -8.67 4.70 -10.73
CA PHE A 89 -7.63 4.13 -11.60
C PHE A 89 -6.20 4.64 -11.32
N PRO A 90 -5.98 5.95 -11.02
CA PRO A 90 -4.65 6.46 -10.71
C PRO A 90 -4.07 5.84 -9.43
N TRP A 91 -4.92 5.62 -8.44
CA TRP A 91 -4.54 5.07 -7.14
C TRP A 91 -4.21 3.58 -7.24
N ILE A 92 -4.99 2.81 -8.00
CA ILE A 92 -4.67 1.40 -8.28
C ILE A 92 -3.31 1.24 -8.97
N ILE A 93 -2.99 2.10 -9.96
CA ILE A 93 -1.68 2.06 -10.62
C ILE A 93 -0.57 2.55 -9.67
N GLY A 94 -0.85 3.59 -8.89
CA GLY A 94 0.04 4.08 -7.83
C GLY A 94 0.42 2.98 -6.86
N GLY A 95 -0.55 2.33 -6.22
CA GLY A 95 -0.31 1.21 -5.32
C GLY A 95 0.42 0.04 -5.98
N LEU A 96 0.07 -0.30 -7.23
CA LEU A 96 0.70 -1.42 -7.95
C LEU A 96 2.17 -1.19 -8.28
N VAL A 97 2.56 0.04 -8.63
CA VAL A 97 3.94 0.35 -9.05
C VAL A 97 4.77 0.89 -7.89
N ILE A 98 4.20 1.83 -7.13
CA ILE A 98 4.89 2.55 -6.06
C ILE A 98 4.92 1.71 -4.78
N GLY A 99 3.83 1.00 -4.45
CA GLY A 99 3.75 0.14 -3.27
C GLY A 99 4.91 -0.86 -3.13
N PRO A 100 5.20 -1.72 -4.13
CA PRO A 100 6.31 -2.66 -4.03
C PRO A 100 7.68 -2.00 -3.88
N ILE A 101 7.90 -0.83 -4.48
CA ILE A 101 9.16 -0.10 -4.35
C ILE A 101 9.36 0.30 -2.89
N PHE A 102 8.39 1.00 -2.31
CA PHE A 102 8.47 1.47 -0.92
C PHE A 102 8.49 0.32 0.10
N LEU A 103 7.83 -0.79 -0.21
CA LEU A 103 7.93 -2.02 0.57
C LEU A 103 9.37 -2.54 0.61
N ILE A 104 10.03 -2.64 -0.55
CA ILE A 104 11.43 -3.09 -0.61
C ILE A 104 12.34 -2.12 0.15
N LEU A 105 12.14 -0.80 0.01
CA LEU A 105 12.90 0.20 0.76
C LEU A 105 12.74 0.07 2.29
N SER A 106 11.60 -0.44 2.76
CA SER A 106 11.36 -0.66 4.19
C SER A 106 12.26 -1.74 4.79
N PHE A 107 12.79 -2.64 3.95
CA PHE A 107 13.73 -3.70 4.36
C PHE A 107 15.20 -3.34 4.10
N ILE A 108 15.50 -2.08 3.77
CA ILE A 108 16.88 -1.61 3.56
C ILE A 108 17.35 -0.84 4.80
N GLN A 109 18.50 -1.25 5.34
CA GLN A 109 19.19 -0.50 6.38
C GLN A 109 19.97 0.67 5.76
N ILE A 110 19.58 1.90 6.09
CA ILE A 110 20.23 3.12 5.58
C ILE A 110 21.39 3.59 6.45
N SER A 111 21.33 3.34 7.75
CA SER A 111 22.32 3.82 8.71
C SER A 111 22.61 2.76 9.77
N PRO A 112 23.85 2.68 10.31
CA PRO A 112 24.15 1.88 11.49
C PRO A 112 23.58 2.50 12.78
N ASP A 113 23.21 3.79 12.76
CA ASP A 113 22.60 4.44 13.91
C ASP A 113 21.14 3.99 14.11
N ILE A 114 20.80 3.64 15.35
CA ILE A 114 19.48 3.11 15.73
C ILE A 114 18.43 4.21 15.60
N LEU A 115 18.73 5.45 16.02
CA LEU A 115 17.77 6.55 15.95
C LEU A 115 17.43 6.89 14.50
N ALA A 116 18.45 7.01 13.64
CA ALA A 116 18.26 7.21 12.21
C ALA A 116 17.43 6.08 11.57
N SER A 117 17.68 4.83 11.98
CA SER A 117 16.93 3.66 11.48
C SER A 117 15.46 3.68 11.92
N ILE A 118 15.17 4.11 13.16
CA ILE A 118 13.80 4.28 13.66
C ILE A 118 13.06 5.35 12.87
N ILE A 119 13.68 6.53 12.70
CA ILE A 119 13.06 7.64 11.96
C ILE A 119 12.79 7.23 10.51
N TRP A 120 13.76 6.57 9.87
CA TRP A 120 13.62 6.04 8.53
C TRP A 120 12.43 5.07 8.42
N LEU A 121 12.36 4.11 9.35
CA LEU A 121 11.31 3.09 9.37
C LEU A 121 9.91 3.72 9.53
N ILE A 122 9.75 4.72 10.39
CA ILE A 122 8.47 5.45 10.54
C ILE A 122 8.07 6.15 9.24
N VAL A 123 9.01 6.90 8.64
CA VAL A 123 8.74 7.67 7.42
C VAL A 123 8.41 6.76 6.25
N ILE A 124 9.21 5.71 6.01
CA ILE A 124 9.00 4.82 4.88
C ILE A 124 7.71 4.00 5.03
N MET A 125 7.37 3.60 6.27
CA MET A 125 6.12 2.91 6.57
C MET A 125 4.91 3.80 6.30
N ALA A 126 4.93 5.06 6.75
CA ALA A 126 3.86 6.01 6.50
C ALA A 126 3.64 6.26 5.00
N VAL A 127 4.73 6.36 4.22
CA VAL A 127 4.66 6.53 2.77
C VAL A 127 4.10 5.27 2.10
N TYR A 128 4.57 4.08 2.49
CA TYR A 128 4.06 2.82 1.95
C TYR A 128 2.55 2.67 2.17
N GLU A 129 2.06 2.92 3.39
CA GLU A 129 0.63 2.82 3.71
C GLU A 129 -0.21 3.81 2.89
N THR A 130 0.26 5.06 2.77
CA THR A 130 -0.42 6.08 1.95
C THR A 130 -0.72 5.60 0.53
N PHE A 131 0.23 4.89 -0.10
CA PHE A 131 0.05 4.36 -1.46
C PHE A 131 -0.76 3.07 -1.52
N MET A 132 -0.83 2.29 -0.44
CA MET A 132 -1.56 1.03 -0.38
C MET A 132 -3.02 1.18 0.06
N THR A 133 -3.32 2.18 0.90
CA THR A 133 -4.67 2.46 1.41
C THR A 133 -5.55 3.18 0.37
N SER A 134 -4.96 3.87 -0.61
CA SER A 134 -5.66 4.71 -1.60
C SER A 134 -6.15 3.99 -2.86
#